data_AF-A0A359H8I8-F1
#
_entry.id   AF-A0A359H8I8-F1
#
_cell.length_a   1.000
_cell.length_b   1.000
_cell.length_c   1.000
_cell.angle_alpha   90.00
_cell.angle_beta   90.00
_cell.angle_gamma   90.00
#
_symmetry.space_group_name_H-M   'P 1'
#
loop_
_entity.id
_entity.type
_entity.pdbx_description
1 polymer ?
#
loop_
_entity_poly.entity_id
_entity_poly.type
_entity_poly.pdbx_seq_one_letter_code
_entity_poly.pdbx_strand_id
1 'polypeptide(L)' 'MHAEIPFPRKGTPEDIGNMVIFLISDEGEYITGQTICITGGSWMR' A
#
# COMPACT_ATOMS: atom_id res chain seq x y z
N MET A 1 4.58 20.77 -6.95
CA MET A 1 5.58 20.25 -5.99
C MET A 1 5.43 18.74 -6.02
N HIS A 2 6.35 18.02 -6.67
CA HIS A 2 6.25 16.56 -6.72
C HIS A 2 6.45 16.06 -5.30
N ALA A 3 5.43 15.44 -4.70
CA ALA A 3 5.62 14.72 -3.44
C ALA A 3 6.74 13.70 -3.68
N GLU A 4 7.89 13.91 -3.06
CA GLU A 4 9.00 12.97 -3.15
C GLU A 4 8.49 11.64 -2.64
N ILE A 5 8.50 10.61 -3.47
CA ILE A 5 8.21 9.25 -3.03
C ILE A 5 9.49 8.78 -2.32
N PRO A 6 9.50 8.51 -1.00
CA PRO A 6 10.70 8.01 -0.32
C PRO A 6 11.20 6.69 -0.92
N PHE A 7 10.26 5.84 -1.37
CA PHE A 7 10.60 4.61 -2.06
C PHE A 7 11.23 4.89 -3.44
N PRO A 8 12.29 4.16 -3.86
CA PRO A 8 13.11 4.53 -5.03
C PRO A 8 12.45 4.23 -6.39
N ARG A 9 11.12 4.08 -6.44
CA ARG A 9 10.34 3.93 -7.67
C ARG A 9 8.90 4.41 -7.48
N LYS A 10 8.25 4.71 -8.61
CA LYS A 10 6.79 4.86 -8.64
C LYS A 10 6.11 3.52 -8.32
N GLY A 11 4.93 3.60 -7.70
CA GLY A 11 4.06 2.44 -7.52
C GLY A 11 3.58 1.89 -8.86
N THR A 12 3.33 0.59 -8.91
CA THR A 12 2.72 -0.11 -10.04
C THR A 12 1.38 -0.73 -9.61
N PRO A 13 0.51 -1.12 -10.55
CA PRO A 13 -0.74 -1.81 -10.21
C PRO A 13 -0.52 -3.06 -9.33
N GLU A 14 0.59 -3.76 -9.50
CA GLU A 14 0.97 -4.94 -8.72
C GLU A 14 1.18 -4.61 -7.23
N ASP A 15 1.60 -3.40 -6.87
CA ASP A 15 1.76 -3.02 -5.46
C ASP A 15 0.40 -3.01 -4.73
N ILE A 16 -0.66 -2.58 -5.42
CA ILE A 16 -2.04 -2.67 -4.91
C ILE A 16 -2.50 -4.12 -4.91
N GLY A 17 -2.24 -4.85 -6.01
CA GLY A 17 -2.64 -6.25 -6.15
C GLY A 17 -2.07 -7.15 -5.04
N ASN A 18 -0.79 -6.98 -4.72
CA ASN A 18 -0.14 -7.72 -3.63
C ASN A 18 -0.77 -7.42 -2.27
N MET A 19 -1.17 -6.17 -2.03
CA MET A 19 -1.86 -5.81 -0.79
C MET A 19 -3.26 -6.44 -0.72
N VAL A 20 -3.99 -6.45 -1.84
CA VAL A 20 -5.29 -7.13 -1.92
C VAL A 20 -5.12 -8.63 -1.66
N ILE A 21 -4.11 -9.27 -2.24
CA ILE A 21 -3.80 -10.70 -2.00
C ILE A 21 -3.59 -10.97 -0.52
N PHE A 22 -2.85 -10.13 0.19
CA PHE A 22 -2.65 -10.25 1.64
C PHE A 22 -3.96 -10.04 2.41
N LEU A 23 -4.78 -9.07 2.03
CA LEU A 23 -6.06 -8.80 2.73
C LEU A 23 -7.09 -9.92 2.55
N ILE A 24 -7.03 -10.69 1.45
CA ILE A 24 -7.94 -11.82 1.21
C ILE A 24 -7.38 -13.16 1.70
N SER A 25 -6.14 -13.21 2.16
CA SER A 25 -5.54 -14.42 2.70
C SER A 25 -5.90 -14.62 4.17
N ASP A 26 -5.63 -15.82 4.70
CA ASP A 26 -5.91 -16.14 6.10
C ASP A 26 -5.11 -15.23 7.06
N GLU A 27 -3.92 -14.75 6.65
CA GLU A 27 -3.11 -13.80 7.42
C GLU A 27 -3.79 -12.43 7.58
N GLY A 28 -4.72 -12.08 6.69
CA GLY A 28 -5.48 -10.84 6.72
C GLY A 28 -6.78 -10.91 7.52
N GLU A 29 -7.18 -12.07 8.04
CA GLU A 29 -8.56 -12.33 8.50
C GLU A 29 -9.10 -11.36 9.56
N TYR A 30 -8.21 -10.82 10.41
CA TYR A 30 -8.58 -9.92 11.51
C TYR A 30 -8.47 -8.43 11.15
N ILE A 31 -8.06 -8.11 9.92
CA ILE A 31 -7.91 -6.74 9.45
C ILE A 31 -9.24 -6.26 8.88
N THR A 32 -9.95 -5.44 9.64
CA THR A 32 -11.23 -4.85 9.23
C THR A 32 -11.32 -3.38 9.60
N GLY A 33 -12.10 -2.62 8.82
CA GLY A 33 -12.33 -1.19 9.03
C GLY A 33 -11.10 -0.30 8.85
N GLN A 34 -10.05 -0.80 8.20
CA GLN A 34 -8.80 -0.06 8.01
C GLN A 34 -8.69 0.52 6.59
N THR A 35 -8.05 1.69 6.49
CA THR A 35 -7.55 2.22 5.22
C THR A 35 -6.03 2.06 5.20
N ILE A 36 -5.48 1.45 4.15
CA ILE A 36 -4.04 1.17 4.10
C ILE A 36 -3.40 1.91 2.92
N CYS A 37 -2.44 2.78 3.23
CA CYS A 37 -1.81 3.68 2.26
C CYS A 37 -0.65 3.01 1.51
N ILE A 38 -0.90 2.56 0.28
CA ILE A 38 0.11 1.97 -0.60
C ILE A 38 0.71 3.05 -1.51
N THR A 39 1.64 3.81 -0.97
CA THR A 39 2.03 5.10 -1.57
C THR A 39 3.54 5.28 -1.72
N GLY A 40 4.32 4.25 -1.42
CA GLY A 40 5.77 4.36 -1.29
C GLY A 40 6.21 5.38 -0.21
N GLY A 41 5.30 5.77 0.68
CA GLY A 41 5.51 6.74 1.77
C GLY A 41 5.27 8.21 1.40
N SER A 42 4.66 8.50 0.24
CA SER A 42 4.42 9.88 -0.18
C SER A 42 3.39 10.64 0.69
N TRP A 43 2.56 9.93 1.46
CA TRP A 43 1.51 10.51 2.31
C TRP A 43 1.88 10.59 3.80
N MET A 44 3.09 10.18 4.19
CA MET A 44 3.52 10.09 5.59
C MET A 44 4.52 11.20 5.98
N ARG A 45 4.54 12.32 5.27
CA ARG A 45 5.42 13.46 5.55
C ARG A 45 4.67 14.66 6.09
#